data_AF-A0A967WNQ5-F1
#
_entry.id   AF-A0A967WNQ5-F1
#
_cell.length_a   1.000
_cell.length_b   1.000
_cell.length_c   1.000
_cell.angle_alpha   90.00
_cell.angle_beta   90.00
_cell.angle_gamma   90.00
#
_symmetry.space_group_name_H-M   'P 1'
#
loop_
_entity.id
_entity.type
_entity.pdbx_description
1 polymer ?
#
loop_
_entity_poly.entity_id
_entity_poly.type
_entity_poly.pdbx_seq_one_letter_code
_entity_poly.pdbx_strand_id
1 'polypeptide(L)' 'MGIELLEAVVLKRDLPEYGLRAGDLGAVVELYE' A
#
# COMPACT_ATOMS: atom_id res chain seq x y z
N MET A 1 -7.33 12.91 3.37
CA MET A 1 -7.28 11.76 2.47
C MET A 1 -7.04 10.54 3.35
N GLY A 2 -8.13 9.83 3.67
CA GLY A 2 -8.03 8.52 4.31
C GLY A 2 -7.72 7.46 3.26
N ILE A 3 -7.35 6.28 3.73
CA ILE A 3 -7.26 5.04 2.93
C ILE A 3 -8.44 4.16 3.36
N GLU A 4 -9.18 3.62 2.40
CA GLU A 4 -10.37 2.81 2.65
C GLU A 4 -10.12 1.33 2.33
N LEU A 5 -10.92 0.45 2.94
CA LEU A 5 -10.83 -0.99 2.66
C LEU A 5 -11.15 -1.26 1.18
N LEU A 6 -10.34 -2.14 0.56
CA LEU A 6 -10.37 -2.49 -0.86
C LEU A 6 -10.00 -1.35 -1.83
N GLU A 7 -9.52 -0.21 -1.33
CA GLU A 7 -9.00 0.86 -2.18
C GLU A 7 -7.70 0.42 -2.88
N ALA A 8 -7.58 0.73 -4.17
CA ALA A 8 -6.35 0.53 -4.93
C ALA A 8 -5.36 1.66 -4.64
N VAL A 9 -4.13 1.30 -4.26
CA VAL A 9 -3.10 2.26 -3.83
C VAL A 9 -1.77 2.00 -4.53
N VAL A 10 -0.96 3.05 -4.68
CA VAL A 10 0.39 2.97 -5.24
C VAL A 10 1.41 3.27 -4.15
N LEU A 11 2.39 2.39 -4.00
CA LEU A 11 3.44 2.53 -3.01
C LEU A 11 4.36 3.70 -3.36
N LYS A 12 4.59 4.63 -2.42
CA LYS A 12 5.37 5.86 -2.66
C LYS A 12 6.84 5.77 -2.27
N ARG A 13 7.27 4.68 -1.65
CA ARG A 13 8.64 4.45 -1.19
C ARG A 13 9.01 2.98 -1.27
N ASP A 14 10.29 2.67 -1.38
CA ASP A 14 10.74 1.28 -1.32
C ASP A 14 10.56 0.69 0.08
N LEU A 15 10.23 -0.61 0.14
CA LEU A 15 10.19 -1.42 1.35
C LEU A 15 10.97 -2.72 1.09
N PRO A 16 12.32 -2.65 1.08
CA PRO A 16 13.18 -3.75 0.66
C PRO A 16 13.04 -5.01 1.52
N GLU A 17 12.68 -4.87 2.80
CA GLU A 17 12.44 -5.98 3.73
C GLU A 17 11.27 -6.89 3.30
N TYR A 18 10.35 -6.36 2.48
CA TYR A 18 9.23 -7.10 1.89
C TYR A 18 9.38 -7.28 0.37
N GLY A 19 10.51 -6.86 -0.22
CA GLY A 19 10.75 -6.94 -1.66
C GLY A 19 9.89 -5.98 -2.50
N LEU A 20 9.30 -4.94 -1.90
CA LEU A 20 8.42 -3.99 -2.59
C LEU A 20 9.19 -2.73 -3.02
N ARG A 21 8.76 -2.14 -4.14
CA ARG A 21 9.36 -0.95 -4.74
C ARG A 21 8.34 0.18 -4.86
N ALA A 22 8.83 1.41 -4.82
CA ALA A 22 8.02 2.57 -5.15
C ALA A 22 7.44 2.42 -6.56
N GLY A 23 6.14 2.67 -6.69
CA GLY A 23 5.36 2.48 -7.92
C GLY A 23 4.57 1.18 -7.98
N ASP A 24 4.80 0.23 -7.07
CA ASP A 24 4.01 -1.00 -7.00
C ASP A 24 2.53 -0.69 -6.70
N LEU A 25 1.63 -1.37 -7.41
CA LEU A 25 0.18 -1.27 -7.23
C LEU A 25 -0.29 -2.34 -6.24
N GLY A 26 -1.13 -1.95 -5.29
CA GLY A 26 -1.74 -2.86 -4.31
C GLY A 26 -3.18 -2.47 -3.97
N ALA A 27 -3.77 -3.22 -3.05
CA ALA A 27 -5.10 -2.94 -2.49
C ALA A 27 -5.03 -2.99 -0.96
N VAL A 28 -5.79 -2.12 -0.30
CA VAL A 28 -5.94 -2.13 1.16
C VAL A 28 -6.78 -3.33 1.56
N VAL A 29 -6.22 -4.26 2.33
CA VAL A 29 -6.90 -5.49 2.77
C VAL A 29 -7.37 -5.46 4.22
N GLU A 30 -6.81 -4.56 5.03
CA GLU A 30 -7.16 -4.39 6.45
C GLU A 30 -6.79 -2.97 6.90
N LEU A 31 -7.56 -2.43 7.84
CA LEU A 31 -7.31 -1.15 8.51
C LEU A 31 -7.15 -1.40 10.01
N TYR A 32 -6.16 -0.76 10.62
CA TYR A 32 -5.91 -0.82 12.06
C TYR A 32 -6.25 0.53 12.69
N GLU A 33 -6.76 0.52 13.92
CA GLU A 33 -7.05 1.73 14.73
C GLU A 33 -5.77 2.37 15.30
#